data_AF-A0A919ZNE5-F1
#
_entry.id   AF-A0A919ZNE5-F1
#
_cell.length_a   1.000
_cell.length_b   1.000
_cell.length_c   1.000
_cell.angle_alpha   90.00
_cell.angle_beta   90.00
_cell.angle_gamma   90.00
#
_symmetry.space_group_name_H-M   'P 1'
#
loop_
_entity.id
_entity.type
_entity.pdbx_description
1 polymer ?
#
loop_
_entity_poly.entity_id
_entity_poly.type
_entity_poly.pdbx_seq_one_letter_code
_entity_poly.pdbx_strand_id
1 'polypeptide(L)'
;MKMMWRVYVFLFIVLFAGYYCWIQLMHSSFNLFSITGIVLPFILLIALYMVNRKVASWGTHVALVICVTIFAGAVYQLWVHEQKSHFTMDNWVAEPENRVWMVDDLLAEYDFVGMDALSLESILGKETETAYFQAPNRSVYYLGNERGFISIDSEWLVFDFDDKDTVINVEIMRD
;
A
#
# COMPACT_ATOMS: atom_id res chain seq x y z
N MET A 1 22.85 32.48 11.37
CA MET A 1 23.20 31.05 11.55
C MET A 1 22.18 30.26 12.38
N LYS A 2 21.87 30.63 13.64
CA LYS A 2 20.88 29.89 14.48
C LYS A 2 19.43 29.90 13.94
N MET A 3 18.97 31.01 13.35
CA MET A 3 17.64 31.10 12.75
C MET A 3 17.50 30.18 11.51
N MET A 4 18.51 30.18 10.63
CA MET A 4 18.53 29.33 9.43
C MET A 4 18.45 27.84 9.79
N TRP A 5 19.18 27.41 10.83
CA TRP A 5 19.15 26.02 11.29
C TRP A 5 17.76 25.56 11.76
N ARG A 6 17.03 26.42 12.49
CA ARG A 6 15.65 26.12 12.93
C ARG A 6 14.69 25.97 11.74
N VAL A 7 14.86 26.81 10.72
CA VAL A 7 14.06 26.73 9.48
C VAL A 7 14.34 25.40 8.76
N TYR A 8 15.61 25.00 8.60
CA TYR A 8 15.95 23.72 7.97
C TYR A 8 15.32 22.53 8.69
N VAL A 9 15.46 22.49 10.01
CA VAL A 9 14.88 21.42 10.84
C VAL A 9 13.36 21.36 10.71
N PHE A 10 12.69 22.52 10.72
CA PHE A 10 11.24 22.59 10.50
C PHE A 10 10.85 22.05 9.12
N LEU A 11 11.60 22.40 8.07
CA LEU A 11 11.37 21.88 6.72
C LEU A 11 11.51 20.36 6.66
N PHE A 12 12.48 19.76 7.37
CA PHE A 12 12.60 18.31 7.45
C PHE A 12 11.41 17.66 8.16
N ILE A 13 10.93 18.23 9.26
CA ILE A 13 9.74 17.72 9.95
C ILE A 13 8.53 17.74 9.02
N VAL A 14 8.29 18.86 8.32
CA VAL A 14 7.19 18.98 7.35
C VAL A 14 7.36 17.98 6.21
N LEU A 15 8.58 17.80 5.69
CA LEU A 15 8.88 16.84 4.63
C LEU A 15 8.59 15.40 5.06
N PHE A 16 9.09 14.97 6.22
CA PHE A 16 8.86 13.62 6.73
C PHE A 16 7.39 13.37 7.07
N ALA A 17 6.70 14.36 7.66
CA ALA A 17 5.27 14.27 7.92
C ALA A 17 4.47 14.17 6.61
N GLY A 18 4.86 14.92 5.57
CA GLY A 18 4.28 14.83 4.24
C GLY A 18 4.45 13.45 3.61
N TYR A 19 5.66 12.88 3.67
CA TYR A 19 5.91 11.52 3.18
C TYR A 19 5.15 10.45 3.97
N TYR A 20 5.09 10.57 5.30
CA TYR A 20 4.30 9.67 6.14
C TYR A 20 2.82 9.72 5.73
N CYS A 21 2.26 10.91 5.53
CA CYS A 21 0.88 11.09 5.08
C CYS A 21 0.67 10.49 3.68
N TRP A 22 1.61 10.72 2.75
CA TRP A 22 1.57 10.15 1.41
C TRP A 22 1.55 8.62 1.41
N ILE A 23 2.42 7.98 2.20
CA ILE A 23 2.49 6.51 2.32
C ILE A 23 1.16 5.95 2.82
N GLN A 24 0.56 6.61 3.80
CA GLN A 24 -0.74 6.22 4.34
C GLN A 24 -1.86 6.37 3.32
N LEU A 25 -1.93 7.50 2.60
CA LEU A 25 -2.98 7.75 1.61
C LEU A 25 -2.88 6.81 0.40
N MET A 26 -1.66 6.54 -0.06
CA MET A 26 -1.42 5.76 -1.28
C MET A 26 -1.22 4.26 -1.00
N HIS A 27 -1.35 3.82 0.27
CA HIS A 27 -1.00 2.47 0.73
C HIS A 27 0.36 1.99 0.17
N SER A 28 1.35 2.88 0.10
CA SER A 28 2.61 2.54 -0.57
C SER A 28 3.34 1.45 0.21
N SER A 29 3.84 0.45 -0.51
CA SER A 29 4.75 -0.59 -0.02
C SER A 29 6.22 -0.26 -0.38
N PHE A 30 7.15 -1.20 -0.22
CA PHE A 30 8.57 -0.99 -0.51
C PHE A 30 8.83 -0.91 -2.02
N ASN A 31 8.83 0.30 -2.56
CA ASN A 31 9.27 0.57 -3.93
C ASN A 31 10.38 1.63 -3.99
N LEU A 32 11.01 1.76 -5.17
CA LEU A 32 12.12 2.68 -5.37
C LEU A 32 11.77 4.13 -5.01
N PHE A 33 10.55 4.58 -5.32
CA PHE A 33 10.12 5.96 -5.04
C PHE A 33 9.98 6.20 -3.54
N SER A 34 9.35 5.28 -2.80
CA SER A 34 9.14 5.41 -1.36
C SER A 34 10.44 5.28 -0.57
N ILE A 35 11.31 4.32 -0.94
CA ILE A 35 12.64 4.18 -0.33
C ILE A 35 13.45 5.46 -0.58
N THR A 36 13.51 5.93 -1.83
CA THR A 36 14.28 7.13 -2.19
C THR A 36 13.73 8.36 -1.47
N GLY A 37 12.41 8.51 -1.42
CA GLY A 37 11.70 9.63 -0.81
C GLY A 37 11.94 9.76 0.69
N ILE A 38 12.15 8.66 1.41
CA ILE A 38 12.38 8.67 2.86
C ILE A 38 13.88 8.62 3.21
N VAL A 39 14.67 7.80 2.51
CA VAL A 39 16.08 7.56 2.83
C VAL A 39 16.97 8.73 2.43
N LEU A 40 16.78 9.33 1.25
CA LEU A 40 17.64 10.45 0.81
C LEU A 40 17.52 11.67 1.74
N PRO A 41 16.32 12.15 2.11
CA PRO A 41 16.20 13.25 3.06
C PRO A 41 16.77 12.89 4.43
N PHE A 42 16.67 11.63 4.85
CA PHE A 42 17.24 11.18 6.11
C PHE A 42 18.77 11.21 6.10
N ILE A 43 19.41 10.72 5.05
CA ILE A 43 20.86 10.81 4.88
C ILE A 43 21.30 12.28 4.87
N LEU A 44 20.58 13.15 4.15
CA LEU A 44 20.86 14.59 4.11
C LEU A 44 20.73 15.23 5.50
N LEU A 45 19.69 14.90 6.27
CA LEU A 45 19.50 15.37 7.64
C LEU A 45 20.69 14.97 8.53
N ILE A 46 21.11 13.70 8.48
CA ILE A 46 22.24 13.20 9.27
C ILE A 46 23.54 13.91 8.85
N ALA A 47 23.80 14.07 7.56
CA ALA A 47 24.98 14.78 7.06
C ALA A 47 25.01 16.24 7.57
N LEU A 48 23.90 16.96 7.44
CA LEU A 48 23.78 18.34 7.93
C LEU A 48 23.95 18.44 9.44
N TYR A 49 23.37 17.50 10.20
CA TYR A 49 23.55 17.43 11.65
C TYR A 49 25.02 17.19 12.02
N MET A 50 25.71 16.25 11.37
CA MET A 50 27.13 15.97 11.66
C MET A 50 28.03 17.18 11.42
N VAL A 51 27.81 17.93 10.34
CA VAL A 51 28.55 19.17 10.02
C VAL A 51 28.32 20.24 11.09
N ASN A 52 27.10 20.36 11.58
CA ASN A 52 26.69 21.44 12.49
C ASN A 52 26.67 21.04 13.97
N ARG A 53 27.04 19.80 14.33
CA ARG A 53 26.89 19.26 15.70
C ARG A 53 27.58 20.09 16.78
N LYS A 54 28.71 20.74 16.46
CA LYS A 54 29.48 21.58 17.40
C LYS A 54 28.75 22.85 17.83
N VAL A 55 27.81 23.33 17.02
CA VAL A 55 27.00 24.53 17.27
C VAL A 55 25.52 24.19 17.51
N ALA A 56 25.20 22.90 17.61
CA ALA A 56 23.85 22.41 17.86
C ALA A 56 23.38 22.78 19.26
N SER A 57 22.10 23.15 19.37
CA SER A 57 21.43 23.41 20.64
C SER A 57 20.61 22.20 21.08
N TRP A 58 20.17 22.17 22.34
CA TRP A 58 19.23 21.16 22.84
C TRP A 58 18.03 20.94 21.90
N GLY A 59 17.41 22.03 21.43
CA GLY A 59 16.27 21.95 20.50
C GLY A 59 16.61 21.27 19.17
N THR A 60 17.88 21.29 18.75
CA THR A 60 18.34 20.55 17.56
C THR A 60 18.30 19.05 17.78
N HIS A 61 18.78 18.59 18.94
CA HIS A 61 18.77 17.18 19.29
C HIS A 61 17.34 16.66 19.43
N VAL A 62 16.47 17.44 20.08
CA VAL A 62 15.03 17.11 20.18
C VAL A 62 14.41 16.95 18.79
N ALA A 63 14.66 17.89 17.88
CA ALA A 63 14.09 17.82 16.56
C ALA A 63 14.68 16.70 15.69
N LEU A 64 15.96 16.38 15.86
CA LEU A 64 16.57 15.19 15.25
C LEU A 64 15.86 13.92 15.72
N VAL A 65 15.60 13.79 17.03
CA VAL A 65 14.85 12.66 17.59
C VAL A 65 13.45 12.59 16.97
N ILE A 66 12.74 13.71 16.86
CA ILE A 66 11.42 13.77 16.19
C ILE A 66 11.51 13.26 14.74
N CYS A 67 12.47 13.75 13.95
CA CYS A 67 12.63 13.31 12.56
C CYS A 67 12.96 11.81 12.47
N VAL A 68 13.83 11.30 13.35
CA VAL A 68 14.16 9.87 13.42
C VAL A 68 12.92 9.04 13.79
N THR A 69 12.09 9.52 14.71
CA THR A 69 10.84 8.84 15.06
C THR A 69 9.86 8.81 13.90
N ILE A 70 9.67 9.92 13.17
CA ILE A 70 8.79 9.95 11.98
C ILE A 70 9.34 9.03 10.88
N PHE A 71 10.66 9.06 10.64
CA PHE A 71 11.32 8.15 9.70
C PHE A 71 11.09 6.69 10.06
N ALA A 72 11.29 6.30 11.32
CA ALA A 72 11.05 4.94 11.79
C ALA A 72 9.58 4.53 11.65
N GLY A 73 8.65 5.45 11.95
CA GLY A 73 7.22 5.25 11.73
C GLY A 73 6.87 5.03 10.25
N ALA A 74 7.48 5.79 9.34
CA ALA A 74 7.27 5.63 7.90
C ALA A 74 7.82 4.29 7.39
N VAL A 75 9.00 3.87 7.86
CA VAL A 75 9.55 2.53 7.54
C VAL A 75 8.64 1.41 8.07
N TYR A 76 8.12 1.56 9.29
CA TYR A 76 7.17 0.61 9.85
C TYR A 76 5.88 0.54 9.03
N GLN A 77 5.32 1.67 8.58
CA GLN A 77 4.16 1.68 7.70
C GLN A 77 4.43 0.97 6.37
N LEU A 78 5.56 1.26 5.71
CA LEU A 78 5.95 0.55 4.48
C LEU A 78 6.00 -0.96 4.70
N TRP A 79 6.55 -1.39 5.84
CA TRP A 79 6.61 -2.81 6.19
C TRP A 79 5.22 -3.41 6.40
N VAL A 80 4.33 -2.74 7.12
CA VAL A 80 2.95 -3.23 7.31
C VAL A 80 2.22 -3.32 5.97
N HIS A 81 2.34 -2.31 5.11
CA HIS A 81 1.70 -2.32 3.79
C HIS A 81 2.26 -3.44 2.90
N GLU A 82 3.57 -3.66 2.89
CA GLU A 82 4.19 -4.78 2.16
C GLU A 82 3.62 -6.14 2.60
N GLN A 83 3.48 -6.35 3.90
CA GLN A 83 2.91 -7.62 4.40
C GLN A 83 1.44 -7.79 4.01
N LYS A 84 0.69 -6.70 3.92
CA LYS A 84 -0.74 -6.71 3.56
C LYS A 84 -0.97 -6.79 2.05
N SER A 85 -0.02 -6.35 1.23
CA SER A 85 -0.09 -6.46 -0.22
C SER A 85 0.23 -7.85 -0.74
N HIS A 86 0.76 -8.75 0.09
CA HIS A 86 0.97 -10.13 -0.31
C HIS A 86 -0.31 -10.94 -0.23
N PHE A 87 -0.60 -11.67 -1.32
CA PHE A 87 -1.72 -12.58 -1.35
C PHE A 87 -1.42 -13.77 -0.44
N THR A 88 -2.27 -13.94 0.56
CA THR A 88 -2.41 -15.18 1.32
C THR A 88 -3.88 -15.36 1.61
N MET A 89 -4.34 -16.61 1.72
CA MET A 89 -5.75 -16.86 2.05
C MET A 89 -6.16 -16.22 3.38
N ASP A 90 -5.25 -16.19 4.36
CA ASP A 90 -5.48 -15.54 5.65
C ASP A 90 -5.69 -14.01 5.49
N ASN A 91 -4.82 -13.32 4.73
CA ASN A 91 -4.98 -11.89 4.45
C ASN A 91 -6.25 -11.60 3.63
N TRP A 92 -6.50 -12.41 2.61
CA TRP A 92 -7.64 -12.27 1.70
C TRP A 92 -8.99 -12.39 2.41
N VAL A 93 -9.09 -13.29 3.39
CA VAL A 93 -10.29 -13.45 4.21
C VAL A 93 -10.37 -12.40 5.32
N ALA A 94 -9.24 -12.04 5.94
CA ALA A 94 -9.22 -11.09 7.05
C ALA A 94 -9.52 -9.64 6.64
N GLU A 95 -9.15 -9.23 5.43
CA GLU A 95 -9.24 -7.83 4.98
C GLU A 95 -9.96 -7.67 3.62
N PRO A 96 -11.27 -7.98 3.53
CA PRO A 96 -12.01 -7.90 2.27
C PRO A 96 -11.99 -6.51 1.61
N GLU A 97 -11.98 -5.44 2.41
CA GLU A 97 -11.91 -4.04 1.97
C GLU A 97 -10.52 -3.63 1.44
N ASN A 98 -9.49 -4.45 1.64
CA ASN A 98 -8.10 -4.16 1.26
C ASN A 98 -7.54 -5.15 0.24
N ARG A 99 -8.38 -6.03 -0.33
CA ARG A 99 -7.97 -7.01 -1.34
C ARG A 99 -7.40 -6.36 -2.60
N VAL A 100 -7.76 -5.12 -2.86
CA VAL A 100 -7.23 -4.30 -3.95
C VAL A 100 -5.71 -4.15 -3.90
N TRP A 101 -5.11 -4.27 -2.71
CA TRP A 101 -3.65 -4.19 -2.54
C TRP A 101 -2.93 -5.53 -2.74
N MET A 102 -3.67 -6.65 -2.76
CA MET A 102 -3.11 -8.00 -2.93
C MET A 102 -3.54 -8.69 -4.23
N VAL A 103 -4.53 -8.13 -4.95
CA VAL A 103 -5.04 -8.71 -6.20
C VAL A 103 -3.96 -8.84 -7.27
N ASP A 104 -3.00 -7.91 -7.32
CA ASP A 104 -1.91 -7.97 -8.30
C ASP A 104 -0.95 -9.13 -7.98
N ASP A 105 -0.67 -9.40 -6.69
CA ASP A 105 0.16 -10.52 -6.25
C ASP A 105 -0.56 -11.86 -6.51
N LEU A 106 -1.87 -11.91 -6.25
CA LEU A 106 -2.73 -13.04 -6.59
C LEU A 106 -2.67 -13.39 -8.08
N LEU A 107 -2.86 -12.40 -8.95
CA LEU A 107 -2.86 -12.59 -10.41
C LEU A 107 -1.46 -12.87 -10.97
N ALA A 108 -0.40 -12.56 -10.21
CA ALA A 108 0.96 -12.94 -10.56
C ALA A 108 1.28 -14.39 -10.16
N GLU A 109 0.69 -14.90 -9.07
CA GLU A 109 0.88 -16.27 -8.58
C GLU A 109 0.01 -17.30 -9.33
N TYR A 110 -1.23 -16.94 -9.68
CA TYR A 110 -2.21 -17.86 -10.26
C TYR A 110 -2.64 -17.46 -11.67
N ASP A 111 -2.56 -18.40 -12.60
CA ASP A 111 -3.25 -18.31 -13.90
C ASP A 111 -4.61 -19.00 -13.78
N PHE A 112 -5.67 -18.21 -13.60
CA PHE A 112 -7.00 -18.76 -13.39
C PHE A 112 -7.68 -19.24 -14.68
N VAL A 113 -7.21 -18.82 -15.86
CA VAL A 113 -7.86 -19.21 -17.11
C VAL A 113 -7.74 -20.73 -17.30
N GLY A 114 -8.88 -21.38 -17.48
CA GLY A 114 -8.97 -22.85 -17.57
C GLY A 114 -9.20 -23.57 -16.24
N MET A 115 -9.25 -22.86 -15.09
CA MET A 115 -9.64 -23.45 -13.81
C MET A 115 -11.16 -23.67 -13.74
N ASP A 116 -11.57 -24.72 -13.05
CA ASP A 116 -12.98 -24.92 -12.71
C ASP A 116 -13.40 -24.10 -11.47
N ALA A 117 -14.71 -23.91 -11.29
CA ALA A 117 -15.25 -23.12 -10.18
C ALA A 117 -14.86 -23.64 -8.78
N LEU A 118 -14.70 -24.96 -8.58
CA LEU A 118 -14.31 -25.51 -7.28
C LEU A 118 -12.83 -25.23 -6.98
N SER A 119 -11.98 -25.32 -8.00
CA SER A 119 -10.56 -24.93 -7.90
C SER A 119 -10.44 -23.45 -7.55
N LEU A 120 -11.22 -22.57 -8.18
CA LEU A 120 -11.27 -21.14 -7.86
C LEU A 120 -11.70 -20.90 -6.39
N GLU A 121 -12.80 -21.52 -5.95
CA GLU A 121 -13.30 -21.39 -4.59
C GLU A 121 -12.29 -21.92 -3.55
N SER A 122 -11.47 -22.91 -3.91
CA SER A 122 -10.41 -23.42 -3.04
C SER A 122 -9.27 -22.41 -2.80
N ILE A 123 -9.05 -21.49 -3.74
CA ILE A 123 -7.98 -20.47 -3.68
C ILE A 123 -8.50 -19.20 -3.01
N LEU A 124 -9.67 -18.71 -3.42
CA LEU A 124 -10.21 -17.40 -3.01
C LEU A 124 -11.28 -17.50 -1.91
N GLY A 125 -11.72 -18.71 -1.59
CA GLY A 125 -12.92 -18.93 -0.82
C GLY A 125 -14.18 -18.59 -1.61
N LYS A 126 -15.30 -18.64 -0.91
CA LYS A 126 -16.61 -18.36 -1.49
C LYS A 126 -16.75 -16.88 -1.85
N GLU A 127 -17.46 -16.61 -2.93
CA GLU A 127 -17.79 -15.24 -3.33
C GLU A 127 -18.46 -14.46 -2.19
N THR A 128 -18.12 -13.17 -2.08
CA THR A 128 -18.27 -12.44 -0.81
C THR A 128 -19.55 -11.63 -0.73
N GLU A 129 -20.10 -11.12 -1.84
CA GLU A 129 -21.33 -10.32 -1.82
C GLU A 129 -22.19 -10.47 -3.07
N THR A 130 -23.47 -10.07 -2.93
CA THR A 130 -24.48 -9.96 -4.00
C THR A 130 -24.09 -8.83 -4.95
N ALA A 131 -23.05 -9.09 -5.73
CA ALA A 131 -22.22 -8.10 -6.38
C ALA A 131 -22.93 -7.36 -7.53
N TYR A 132 -22.61 -6.08 -7.63
CA TYR A 132 -23.02 -5.14 -8.68
C TYR A 132 -22.84 -5.71 -10.11
N PHE A 133 -21.89 -6.63 -10.30
CA PHE A 133 -21.56 -7.29 -11.55
C PHE A 133 -21.99 -8.77 -11.64
N GLN A 134 -22.81 -9.30 -10.72
CA GLN A 134 -23.20 -10.72 -10.76
C GLN A 134 -24.00 -11.06 -12.03
N ALA A 135 -23.67 -12.21 -12.62
CA ALA A 135 -24.35 -12.81 -13.76
C ALA A 135 -24.31 -14.35 -13.63
N PRO A 136 -25.19 -15.10 -14.33
CA PRO A 136 -25.30 -16.56 -14.17
C PRO A 136 -23.99 -17.35 -14.36
N ASN A 137 -23.07 -16.84 -15.17
CA ASN A 137 -21.78 -17.49 -15.47
C ASN A 137 -20.62 -16.63 -14.98
N ARG A 138 -20.75 -16.00 -13.81
CA ARG A 138 -19.77 -15.05 -13.31
C ARG A 138 -19.62 -15.15 -11.79
N SER A 139 -18.38 -15.22 -11.32
CA SER A 139 -18.04 -15.06 -9.91
C SER A 139 -17.39 -13.71 -9.69
N VAL A 140 -17.81 -13.03 -8.62
CA VAL A 140 -17.39 -11.67 -8.34
C VAL A 140 -16.88 -11.54 -6.91
N TYR A 141 -15.69 -10.96 -6.78
CA TYR A 141 -15.05 -10.70 -5.51
C TYR A 141 -14.84 -9.19 -5.36
N TYR A 142 -15.42 -8.62 -4.31
CA TYR A 142 -15.15 -7.24 -3.93
C TYR A 142 -13.68 -7.09 -3.50
N LEU A 143 -13.01 -6.07 -4.03
CA LEU A 143 -11.60 -5.80 -3.73
C LEU A 143 -11.40 -4.68 -2.70
N GLY A 144 -12.38 -3.78 -2.56
CA GLY A 144 -12.20 -2.53 -1.82
C GLY A 144 -12.34 -1.31 -2.71
N ASN A 145 -12.11 -0.14 -2.13
CA ASN A 145 -12.13 1.13 -2.86
C ASN A 145 -11.02 1.22 -3.92
N GLU A 146 -11.27 1.97 -4.99
CA GLU A 146 -10.33 2.21 -6.09
C GLU A 146 -8.97 2.72 -5.57
N ARG A 147 -7.89 2.22 -6.18
CA ARG A 147 -6.54 2.71 -5.90
C ARG A 147 -6.36 4.12 -6.45
N GLY A 148 -6.06 5.08 -5.60
CA GLY A 148 -5.80 6.45 -6.05
C GLY A 148 -5.82 7.48 -4.93
N PHE A 149 -5.64 8.74 -5.31
CA PHE A 149 -5.69 9.86 -4.36
C PHE A 149 -7.13 10.22 -3.95
N ILE A 150 -8.10 9.87 -4.79
CA ILE A 150 -9.53 10.04 -4.58
C ILE A 150 -10.15 8.70 -4.98
N SER A 151 -10.62 7.94 -4.00
CA SER A 151 -11.29 6.65 -4.21
C SER A 151 -12.79 6.87 -4.03
N ILE A 152 -13.52 7.01 -5.13
CA ILE A 152 -14.98 7.15 -5.12
C ILE A 152 -15.62 5.81 -5.45
N ASP A 153 -15.08 5.14 -6.46
CA ASP A 153 -15.58 3.88 -6.96
C ASP A 153 -14.88 2.71 -6.25
N SER A 154 -15.46 1.54 -6.35
CA SER A 154 -14.99 0.25 -5.84
C SER A 154 -14.35 -0.58 -6.95
N GLU A 155 -13.28 -1.30 -6.62
CA GLU A 155 -12.70 -2.31 -7.51
C GLU A 155 -13.27 -3.71 -7.22
N TRP A 156 -13.47 -4.48 -8.27
CA TRP A 156 -14.05 -5.83 -8.23
C TRP A 156 -13.25 -6.77 -9.11
N LEU A 157 -12.92 -7.96 -8.61
CA LEU A 157 -12.33 -9.04 -9.40
C LEU A 157 -13.43 -9.95 -9.93
N VAL A 158 -13.48 -10.09 -11.25
CA VAL A 158 -14.56 -10.74 -11.97
C VAL A 158 -14.00 -11.90 -12.78
N PHE A 159 -14.63 -13.06 -12.62
CA PHE A 159 -14.33 -14.29 -13.35
C PHE A 159 -15.51 -14.65 -14.24
N ASP A 160 -15.30 -14.76 -15.55
CA ASP A 160 -16.31 -15.27 -16.49
C ASP A 160 -16.10 -16.76 -16.75
N PHE A 161 -17.19 -17.52 -16.77
CA PHE A 161 -17.19 -18.96 -17.00
C PHE A 161 -17.83 -19.34 -18.34
N ASP A 162 -17.36 -20.43 -18.93
CA ASP A 162 -18.03 -21.10 -20.04
C ASP A 162 -19.18 -22.02 -19.56
N ASP A 163 -19.85 -22.68 -20.51
CA ASP A 163 -20.95 -23.62 -20.24
C ASP A 163 -20.51 -24.88 -19.46
N LYS A 164 -19.21 -25.06 -19.19
CA LYS A 164 -18.63 -26.19 -18.45
C LYS A 164 -18.07 -25.75 -17.09
N ASP A 165 -18.48 -24.59 -16.59
CA ASP A 165 -17.99 -24.00 -15.34
C ASP A 165 -16.46 -23.83 -15.31
N THR A 166 -15.86 -23.53 -16.47
CA THR A 166 -14.43 -23.26 -16.61
C THR A 166 -14.18 -21.77 -16.84
N VAL A 167 -13.23 -21.17 -16.12
CA VAL A 167 -12.85 -19.75 -16.25
C VAL A 167 -12.29 -19.49 -17.64
N ILE A 168 -12.87 -18.53 -18.35
CA ILE A 168 -12.40 -18.09 -19.68
C ILE A 168 -11.77 -16.70 -19.66
N ASN A 169 -12.11 -15.88 -18.66
CA ASN A 169 -11.62 -14.52 -18.54
C ASN A 169 -11.56 -14.09 -17.07
N VAL A 170 -10.60 -13.21 -16.78
CA VAL A 170 -10.40 -12.59 -15.47
C VAL A 170 -10.19 -11.10 -15.69
N GLU A 171 -11.01 -10.27 -15.06
CA GLU A 171 -10.94 -8.81 -15.21
C GLU A 171 -11.13 -8.09 -13.88
N ILE A 172 -10.46 -6.94 -13.73
CA ILE A 172 -10.72 -5.99 -12.64
C ILE A 172 -11.67 -4.93 -13.19
N MET A 173 -12.85 -4.81 -12.59
CA MET A 173 -13.89 -3.85 -12.95
C MET A 173 -14.01 -2.75 -11.88
N ARG A 174 -14.53 -1.60 -12.29
CA ARG A 174 -14.88 -0.45 -11.44
C ARG A 174 -16.35 -0.11 -11.66
N ASP A 175 -17.06 0.28 -10.61
CA ASP A 175 -18.49 0.67 -10.66
C ASP A 175 -18.73 2.16 -10.94
#